data_AF-A0A2K0W899-F1
#
_entry.id   AF-A0A2K0W899-F1
#
_cell.length_a   1.000
_cell.length_b   1.000
_cell.length_c   1.000
_cell.angle_alpha   90.00
_cell.angle_beta   90.00
_cell.angle_gamma   90.00
#
_symmetry.space_group_name_H-M   'P 1'
#
loop_
_entity.id
_entity.type
_entity.pdbx_description
1 polymer ?
#
loop_
_entity_poly.entity_id
_entity_poly.type
_entity_poly.pdbx_seq_one_letter_code
_entity_poly.pdbx_strand_id
1 'polypeptide(L)'
;MHFQWTILAAAFFKAVVAIPCSDFGWSTPINNERLDGLDPFDPQGRWEVVKAKDCYVRFQSYRKDQSPDDARVTKTEFKATPEQVRGAMNNYFNGGGDNIQLWMPLNSRTYQYARVLPGTISDDFEVIDQQRSIDEYFTTLSIILPSGVKKLEEVGPASADQGESSASLKRAGDVGITGLRGTISPEDWAYTSMIEARLVMLAIACEQRDAWVEHRQPNIKNPWLAAEKLDKNECVIIDFRDFVNFFFRPRPAGTS
;
A
#
# COMPACT_ATOMS: atom_id res chain seq x y z
N MET A 1 -3.26 38.45 -32.87
CA MET A 1 -4.55 38.29 -32.18
C MET A 1 -4.53 36.93 -31.49
N HIS A 2 -3.79 36.80 -30.40
CA HIS A 2 -4.27 36.85 -29.01
C HIS A 2 -5.36 35.82 -28.69
N PHE A 3 -4.91 34.63 -28.30
CA PHE A 3 -5.65 33.67 -27.47
C PHE A 3 -4.87 33.47 -26.16
N GLN A 4 -4.71 34.56 -25.41
CA GLN A 4 -4.66 34.48 -23.95
C GLN A 4 -6.12 34.56 -23.50
N TRP A 5 -6.52 33.79 -22.49
CA TRP A 5 -7.63 34.02 -21.55
C TRP A 5 -8.18 32.68 -21.02
N THR A 6 -7.37 32.01 -20.19
CA THR A 6 -7.86 31.22 -19.02
C THR A 6 -6.77 30.84 -18.00
N ILE A 7 -5.58 31.45 -18.04
CA ILE A 7 -4.63 31.42 -16.92
C ILE A 7 -4.65 32.81 -16.28
N LEU A 8 -5.64 33.12 -15.44
CA LEU A 8 -5.52 34.18 -14.41
C LEU A 8 -6.80 34.24 -13.55
N ALA A 9 -6.81 33.45 -12.48
CA ALA A 9 -7.51 33.78 -11.24
C ALA A 9 -6.89 33.04 -10.02
N ALA A 10 -5.56 32.83 -10.04
CA ALA A 10 -4.81 32.25 -8.91
C ALA A 10 -4.12 33.33 -8.05
N ALA A 11 -4.74 34.51 -7.94
CA ALA A 11 -4.26 35.59 -7.09
C ALA A 11 -5.47 36.41 -6.66
N PHE A 12 -6.15 35.97 -5.58
CA PHE A 12 -6.80 36.82 -4.56
C PHE A 12 -7.61 36.02 -3.53
N PHE A 13 -7.78 34.71 -3.72
CA PHE A 13 -8.21 33.79 -2.67
C PHE A 13 -7.27 32.58 -2.68
N LYS A 14 -6.80 32.15 -1.51
CA LYS A 14 -6.09 30.88 -1.32
C LYS A 14 -7.04 29.71 -1.54
N ALA A 15 -7.63 29.62 -2.72
CA ALA A 15 -8.33 28.44 -3.18
C ALA A 15 -7.33 27.65 -4.03
N VAL A 16 -6.46 26.90 -3.35
CA VAL A 16 -5.91 25.69 -3.97
C VAL A 16 -7.14 24.87 -4.28
N VAL A 17 -7.57 24.86 -5.55
CA VAL A 17 -8.61 23.94 -5.99
C VAL A 17 -7.95 22.58 -5.88
N ALA A 18 -8.19 21.92 -4.75
CA ALA A 18 -7.71 20.59 -4.50
C ALA A 18 -8.29 19.68 -5.58
N ILE A 19 -7.42 19.16 -6.43
CA ILE A 19 -7.78 18.08 -7.35
C ILE A 19 -7.94 16.85 -6.45
N PRO A 20 -9.12 16.22 -6.40
CA PRO A 20 -9.30 14.95 -5.67
C PRO A 20 -8.19 13.98 -6.06
N CYS A 21 -7.65 13.20 -5.13
CA CYS A 21 -6.52 12.32 -5.47
C CYS A 21 -6.86 11.34 -6.62
N SER A 22 -8.14 11.00 -6.77
CA SER A 22 -8.71 10.21 -7.88
C SER A 22 -8.64 10.88 -9.26
N ASP A 23 -8.57 12.21 -9.30
CA ASP A 23 -8.64 13.02 -10.52
C ASP A 23 -7.24 13.29 -11.11
N PHE A 24 -6.16 12.90 -10.40
CA PHE A 24 -4.79 12.92 -10.92
C PHE A 24 -4.52 11.88 -12.01
N GLY A 25 -5.54 11.11 -12.37
CA GLY A 25 -5.43 10.05 -13.34
C GLY A 25 -4.89 8.78 -12.70
N TRP A 26 -5.44 7.67 -13.15
CA TRP A 26 -4.92 6.35 -12.86
C TRP A 26 -3.45 6.28 -13.33
N SER A 27 -2.64 5.45 -12.69
CA SER A 27 -1.29 5.07 -13.15
C SER A 27 -1.25 4.45 -14.56
N THR A 28 -2.37 4.44 -15.28
CA THR A 28 -2.51 3.93 -16.64
C THR A 28 -3.20 4.96 -17.52
N PRO A 29 -2.47 5.68 -18.38
CA PRO A 29 -3.09 6.30 -19.54
C PRO A 29 -3.57 5.16 -20.45
N ILE A 30 -4.89 5.06 -20.68
CA ILE A 30 -5.46 4.12 -21.66
C ILE A 30 -5.07 4.54 -23.10
N ASN A 31 -4.72 5.81 -23.28
CA ASN A 31 -4.20 6.38 -24.51
C ASN A 31 -2.93 7.15 -24.18
N ASN A 32 -1.95 7.20 -25.10
CA ASN A 32 -0.66 7.90 -25.00
C ASN A 32 -0.76 9.44 -24.77
N GLU A 33 -1.74 9.92 -24.03
CA GLU A 33 -1.78 11.27 -23.50
C GLU A 33 -0.64 11.38 -22.48
N ARG A 34 0.39 12.13 -22.88
CA ARG A 34 1.43 12.57 -21.97
C ARG A 34 0.73 13.23 -20.77
N LEU A 35 1.03 12.71 -19.58
CA LEU A 35 0.85 13.40 -18.30
C LEU A 35 1.81 14.61 -18.24
N ASP A 36 1.79 15.50 -19.23
CA ASP A 36 2.67 16.66 -19.32
C ASP A 36 2.43 17.54 -18.08
N GLY A 37 3.37 17.46 -17.11
CA GLY A 37 3.32 18.18 -15.84
C GLY A 37 2.66 17.46 -14.65
N LEU A 38 2.29 16.18 -14.80
CA LEU A 38 1.75 15.34 -13.72
C LEU A 38 2.64 14.15 -13.38
N ASP A 39 3.85 14.05 -13.93
CA ASP A 39 4.85 13.09 -13.45
C ASP A 39 5.16 13.39 -11.98
N PRO A 40 4.83 12.49 -11.04
CA PRO A 40 5.09 12.72 -9.63
C PRO A 40 6.58 12.76 -9.30
N PHE A 41 7.43 12.30 -10.23
CA PHE A 41 8.87 12.31 -10.11
C PHE A 41 9.53 13.49 -10.84
N ASP A 42 8.74 14.45 -11.34
CA ASP A 42 9.26 15.71 -11.87
C ASP A 42 10.16 16.39 -10.82
N PRO A 43 11.44 16.67 -11.14
CA PRO A 43 12.38 17.37 -10.25
C PRO A 43 11.89 18.72 -9.73
N GLN A 44 10.89 19.33 -10.39
CA GLN A 44 10.24 20.56 -9.92
C GLN A 44 9.43 20.38 -8.62
N GLY A 45 9.26 19.14 -8.13
CA GLY A 45 8.94 18.86 -6.73
C GLY A 45 7.54 19.27 -6.28
N ARG A 46 6.53 19.05 -7.12
CA ARG A 46 5.14 19.43 -6.82
C ARG A 46 4.46 18.52 -5.79
N TRP A 47 5.10 17.39 -5.47
CA TRP A 47 4.48 16.28 -4.77
C TRP A 47 5.32 15.84 -3.58
N GLU A 48 4.64 15.53 -2.47
CA GLU A 48 5.24 14.71 -1.43
C GLU A 48 5.33 13.27 -1.97
N VAL A 49 6.54 12.77 -2.16
CA VAL A 49 6.80 11.40 -2.63
C VAL A 49 7.44 10.60 -1.50
N VAL A 50 6.83 9.47 -1.16
CA VAL A 50 7.32 8.56 -0.13
C VAL A 50 7.52 7.16 -0.71
N LYS A 51 8.52 6.43 -0.22
CA LYS A 51 8.75 5.06 -0.67
C LYS A 51 7.78 4.12 0.01
N ALA A 52 7.15 3.23 -0.76
CA ALA A 52 6.22 2.25 -0.23
C ALA A 52 6.85 1.39 0.88
N LYS A 53 8.09 0.94 0.68
CA LYS A 53 8.83 0.10 1.67
C LYS A 53 9.02 0.76 3.04
N ASP A 54 8.91 2.09 3.13
CA ASP A 54 9.08 2.86 4.35
C ASP A 54 7.72 3.13 5.05
N CYS A 55 6.63 2.54 4.56
CA CYS A 55 5.27 2.71 5.08
C CYS A 55 4.73 1.42 5.72
N TYR A 56 3.75 1.56 6.63
CA TYR A 56 2.87 0.45 7.03
C TYR A 56 1.50 0.58 6.39
N VAL A 57 0.83 -0.55 6.19
CA VAL A 57 -0.52 -0.61 5.65
C VAL A 57 -1.40 -1.57 6.45
N ARG A 58 -2.68 -1.24 6.49
CA ARG A 58 -3.75 -2.13 6.95
C ARG A 58 -4.91 -2.08 5.96
N PHE A 59 -5.35 -3.27 5.56
CA PHE A 59 -6.56 -3.46 4.74
C PHE A 59 -7.78 -3.52 5.66
N GLN A 60 -8.75 -2.63 5.45
CA GLN A 60 -10.03 -2.67 6.14
C GLN A 60 -11.15 -2.88 5.14
N SER A 61 -11.73 -4.08 5.16
CA SER A 61 -12.94 -4.33 4.40
C SER A 61 -14.14 -3.67 5.07
N TYR A 62 -14.98 -3.00 4.27
CA TYR A 62 -16.23 -2.39 4.71
C TYR A 62 -17.42 -3.14 4.10
N ARG A 63 -18.60 -2.96 4.68
CA ARG A 63 -19.82 -3.56 4.17
C ARG A 63 -20.37 -2.77 2.99
N LYS A 64 -21.21 -3.40 2.17
CA LYS A 64 -21.82 -2.78 0.99
C LYS A 64 -22.65 -1.52 1.30
N ASP A 65 -23.17 -1.42 2.51
CA ASP A 65 -23.94 -0.28 3.03
C ASP A 65 -23.08 0.79 3.74
N GLN A 66 -21.77 0.58 3.84
CA GLN A 66 -20.82 1.53 4.41
C GLN A 66 -20.06 2.27 3.30
N SER A 67 -19.65 3.50 3.60
CA SER A 67 -18.74 4.24 2.74
C SER A 67 -17.28 3.78 2.97
N PRO A 68 -16.38 3.94 1.98
CA PRO A 68 -14.95 3.67 2.17
C PRO A 68 -14.34 4.49 3.32
N ASP A 69 -14.87 5.69 3.59
CA ASP A 69 -14.44 6.59 4.66
C ASP A 69 -14.70 5.99 6.05
N ASP A 70 -15.79 5.22 6.21
CA ASP A 70 -16.13 4.55 7.47
C ASP A 70 -15.13 3.44 7.84
N ALA A 71 -14.40 2.92 6.85
CA ALA A 71 -13.36 1.90 7.07
C ALA A 71 -11.99 2.49 7.43
N ARG A 72 -11.76 3.79 7.18
CA ARG A 72 -10.47 4.45 7.43
C ARG A 72 -10.10 4.37 8.90
N VAL A 73 -8.86 3.98 9.19
CA VAL A 73 -8.31 4.07 10.55
C VAL A 73 -7.80 5.48 10.78
N THR A 74 -8.37 6.15 11.78
CA THR A 74 -8.03 7.54 12.15
C THR A 74 -7.41 7.65 13.54
N LYS A 75 -7.28 6.52 14.26
CA LYS A 75 -6.69 6.53 15.60
C LYS A 75 -5.23 6.97 15.55
N THR A 76 -4.78 7.68 16.57
CA THR A 76 -3.42 8.23 16.65
C THR A 76 -2.54 7.52 17.68
N GLU A 77 -3.14 6.77 18.60
CA GLU A 77 -2.44 6.11 19.69
C GLU A 77 -2.43 4.58 19.53
N PHE A 78 -1.24 3.99 19.68
CA PHE A 78 -1.00 2.56 19.57
C PHE A 78 -0.33 2.04 20.84
N LYS A 79 -0.90 0.98 21.42
CA LYS A 79 -0.47 0.41 22.71
C LYS A 79 -0.23 -1.09 22.64
N ALA A 80 0.24 -1.61 21.51
CA ALA A 80 0.43 -3.05 21.37
C ALA A 80 1.40 -3.57 22.43
N THR A 81 1.04 -4.71 23.03
CA THR A 81 1.96 -5.56 23.80
C THR A 81 2.24 -6.87 23.05
N PRO A 82 3.36 -7.54 23.30
CA PRO A 82 3.67 -8.82 22.65
C PRO A 82 2.57 -9.87 22.83
N GLU A 83 1.89 -9.90 23.98
CA GLU A 83 0.79 -10.82 24.28
C GLU A 83 -0.44 -10.51 23.43
N GLN A 84 -0.78 -9.22 23.27
CA GLN A 84 -1.88 -8.80 22.40
C GLN A 84 -1.60 -9.09 20.93
N VAL A 85 -0.35 -8.91 20.49
CA VAL A 85 0.08 -9.22 19.12
C VAL A 85 -0.06 -10.72 18.85
N ARG A 86 0.46 -11.55 19.76
CA ARG A 86 0.31 -13.01 19.68
C ARG A 86 -1.17 -13.42 19.66
N GLY A 87 -1.97 -12.89 20.59
CA GLY A 87 -3.40 -13.18 20.67
C GLY A 87 -4.14 -12.83 19.37
N ALA A 88 -3.85 -11.65 18.81
CA ALA A 88 -4.44 -11.22 17.54
C ALA A 88 -4.02 -12.09 16.34
N MET A 89 -2.75 -12.53 16.29
CA MET A 89 -2.26 -13.45 15.24
C MET A 89 -2.86 -14.85 15.37
N ASN A 90 -3.13 -15.33 16.58
CA ASN A 90 -3.77 -16.62 16.79
C ASN A 90 -5.28 -16.60 16.56
N ASN A 91 -5.92 -15.42 16.67
CA ASN A 91 -7.36 -15.23 16.50
C ASN A 91 -7.68 -14.24 15.38
N TYR A 92 -7.27 -14.48 14.13
CA TYR A 92 -7.52 -13.53 13.03
C TYR A 92 -8.99 -13.16 12.80
N PHE A 93 -9.93 -14.05 13.14
CA PHE A 93 -11.36 -13.78 13.01
C PHE A 93 -11.90 -12.82 14.08
N ASN A 94 -11.06 -12.43 15.05
CA ASN A 94 -11.42 -11.56 16.16
C ASN A 94 -12.71 -12.05 16.86
N GLY A 95 -12.81 -13.36 17.10
CA GLY A 95 -13.93 -13.95 17.83
C GLY A 95 -13.94 -13.42 19.26
N GLY A 96 -14.69 -12.34 19.50
CA GLY A 96 -14.71 -11.60 20.77
C GLY A 96 -14.65 -10.08 20.59
N GLY A 97 -14.10 -9.58 19.48
CA GLY A 97 -14.02 -8.15 19.19
C GLY A 97 -12.81 -7.41 19.78
N ASP A 98 -12.01 -8.07 20.62
CA ASP A 98 -10.99 -7.43 21.47
C ASP A 98 -9.59 -7.37 20.86
N ASN A 99 -9.37 -7.90 19.66
CA ASN A 99 -8.05 -7.89 19.04
C ASN A 99 -7.56 -6.48 18.74
N ILE A 100 -6.27 -6.25 19.01
CA ILE A 100 -5.58 -5.07 18.53
C ILE A 100 -5.48 -5.08 16.99
N GLN A 101 -5.28 -3.89 16.43
CA GLN A 101 -4.98 -3.75 15.02
C GLN A 101 -3.52 -4.14 14.75
N LEU A 102 -3.33 -5.15 13.92
CA LEU A 102 -2.05 -5.54 13.34
C LEU A 102 -1.78 -4.78 12.03
N TRP A 103 -0.51 -4.61 11.72
CA TRP A 103 0.00 -3.82 10.59
C TRP A 103 0.98 -4.63 9.76
N MET A 104 1.12 -4.28 8.50
CA MET A 104 2.05 -4.94 7.58
C MET A 104 2.92 -3.89 6.89
N PRO A 105 4.21 -4.15 6.66
CA PRO A 105 5.03 -3.29 5.82
C PRO A 105 4.39 -3.20 4.42
N LEU A 106 4.40 -2.03 3.80
CA LEU A 106 3.82 -1.88 2.47
C LEU A 106 4.81 -2.40 1.41
N ASN A 107 4.80 -3.72 1.20
CA ASN A 107 5.66 -4.42 0.24
C ASN A 107 4.89 -5.49 -0.57
N SER A 108 5.56 -6.13 -1.53
CA SER A 108 4.93 -7.13 -2.39
C SER A 108 4.29 -8.32 -1.64
N ARG A 109 4.91 -8.80 -0.56
CA ARG A 109 4.38 -9.95 0.22
C ARG A 109 3.03 -9.60 0.84
N THR A 110 2.86 -8.36 1.29
CA THR A 110 1.61 -7.84 1.83
C THR A 110 0.50 -7.80 0.79
N TYR A 111 0.83 -7.48 -0.47
CA TYR A 111 -0.14 -7.56 -1.57
C TYR A 111 -0.42 -9.00 -2.04
N GLN A 112 0.52 -9.94 -1.88
CA GLN A 112 0.24 -11.37 -2.04
C GLN A 112 -0.73 -11.87 -0.96
N TYR A 113 -0.47 -11.51 0.30
CA TYR A 113 -1.33 -11.82 1.44
C TYR A 113 -2.75 -11.28 1.23
N ALA A 114 -2.88 -10.07 0.71
CA ALA A 114 -4.17 -9.43 0.46
C ALA A 114 -4.84 -9.84 -0.87
N ARG A 115 -4.34 -10.88 -1.55
CA ARG A 115 -4.88 -11.42 -2.80
C ARG A 115 -4.86 -10.47 -4.01
N VAL A 116 -4.08 -9.41 -3.94
CA VAL A 116 -3.84 -8.49 -5.07
C VAL A 116 -2.83 -9.10 -6.03
N LEU A 117 -1.76 -9.69 -5.50
CA LEU A 117 -0.79 -10.49 -6.24
C LEU A 117 -1.03 -11.98 -5.95
N PRO A 118 -0.64 -12.90 -6.85
CA PRO A 118 -0.78 -14.32 -6.59
C PRO A 118 0.10 -14.76 -5.41
N GLY A 119 -0.41 -15.69 -4.60
CA GLY A 119 0.32 -16.24 -3.44
C GLY A 119 1.64 -16.92 -3.83
N THR A 120 1.68 -17.50 -5.03
CA THR A 120 2.90 -17.99 -5.68
C THR A 120 3.22 -17.09 -6.86
N ILE A 121 4.37 -16.42 -6.81
CA ILE A 121 4.83 -15.56 -7.91
C ILE A 121 5.80 -16.32 -8.81
N SER A 122 6.73 -17.07 -8.25
CA SER A 122 7.71 -17.90 -8.97
C SER A 122 8.16 -19.05 -8.06
N ASP A 123 8.67 -20.13 -8.66
CA ASP A 123 9.21 -21.30 -7.94
C ASP A 123 10.41 -20.97 -7.04
N ASP A 124 11.08 -19.83 -7.28
CA ASP A 124 12.22 -19.35 -6.49
C ASP A 124 11.81 -18.65 -5.18
N PHE A 125 10.50 -18.46 -4.93
CA PHE A 125 10.00 -17.67 -3.82
C PHE A 125 9.04 -18.46 -2.92
N GLU A 126 9.07 -18.12 -1.63
CA GLU A 126 8.15 -18.68 -0.64
C GLU A 126 6.70 -18.39 -1.01
N VAL A 127 5.84 -19.41 -0.87
CA VAL A 127 4.41 -19.28 -1.08
C VAL A 127 3.79 -18.51 0.09
N ILE A 128 3.05 -17.45 -0.22
CA ILE A 128 2.29 -16.69 0.77
C ILE A 128 0.86 -17.23 0.86
N ASP A 129 0.46 -17.67 2.06
CA ASP A 129 -0.92 -18.03 2.36
C ASP A 129 -1.80 -16.78 2.40
N GLN A 130 -2.80 -16.71 1.53
CA GLN A 130 -3.55 -15.49 1.30
C GLN A 130 -4.78 -15.37 2.21
N GLN A 131 -5.05 -14.15 2.68
CA GLN A 131 -6.21 -13.88 3.53
C GLN A 131 -7.50 -13.81 2.71
N ARG A 132 -8.35 -14.84 2.85
CA ARG A 132 -9.58 -14.97 2.06
C ARG A 132 -10.66 -13.95 2.42
N SER A 133 -10.63 -13.41 3.64
CA SER A 133 -11.64 -12.48 4.14
C SER A 133 -11.48 -11.05 3.63
N ILE A 134 -10.37 -10.72 2.98
CA ILE A 134 -10.18 -9.39 2.39
C ILE A 134 -10.95 -9.34 1.06
N ASP A 135 -11.94 -8.46 0.99
CA ASP A 135 -12.76 -8.23 -0.20
C ASP A 135 -12.08 -7.21 -1.12
N GLU A 136 -11.82 -7.59 -2.38
CA GLU A 136 -11.11 -6.74 -3.34
C GLU A 136 -11.87 -5.47 -3.76
N TYR A 137 -13.21 -5.46 -3.68
CA TYR A 137 -14.06 -4.35 -4.11
C TYR A 137 -14.46 -3.44 -2.95
N PHE A 138 -14.51 -3.98 -1.74
CA PHE A 138 -14.95 -3.27 -0.55
C PHE A 138 -13.84 -3.19 0.48
N THR A 139 -12.66 -2.69 0.10
CA THR A 139 -11.52 -2.51 1.01
C THR A 139 -10.82 -1.17 0.84
N THR A 140 -10.67 -0.47 1.95
CA THR A 140 -9.84 0.72 2.11
C THR A 140 -8.47 0.30 2.65
N LEU A 141 -7.40 0.93 2.14
CA LEU A 141 -6.06 0.81 2.69
C LEU A 141 -5.82 2.04 3.56
N SER A 142 -5.58 1.82 4.85
CA SER A 142 -5.01 2.86 5.72
C SER A 142 -3.50 2.69 5.76
N ILE A 143 -2.78 3.75 5.41
CA ILE A 143 -1.32 3.78 5.26
C ILE A 143 -0.75 4.73 6.31
N ILE A 144 0.20 4.23 7.10
CA ILE A 144 1.04 5.06 7.97
C ILE A 144 2.26 5.48 7.16
N LEU A 145 2.39 6.78 6.92
CA LEU A 145 3.47 7.38 6.16
C LEU A 145 4.80 7.32 6.92
N PRO A 146 5.96 7.47 6.25
CA PRO A 146 7.26 7.37 6.91
C PRO A 146 7.45 8.39 8.05
N SER A 147 6.77 9.54 8.00
CA SER A 147 6.74 10.52 9.09
C SER A 147 6.13 9.94 10.37
N GLY A 148 5.08 9.13 10.25
CA GLY A 148 4.44 8.40 11.35
C GLY A 148 5.23 7.18 11.78
N VAL A 149 5.78 6.42 10.82
CA VAL A 149 6.59 5.22 11.11
C VAL A 149 7.75 5.56 12.05
N LYS A 150 8.42 6.70 11.88
CA LYS A 150 9.50 7.17 12.76
C LYS A 150 9.09 7.43 14.22
N LYS A 151 7.79 7.58 14.48
CA LYS A 151 7.22 7.84 15.81
C LYS A 151 6.71 6.55 16.49
N LEU A 152 6.82 5.41 15.80
CA LEU A 152 6.28 4.13 16.23
C LEU A 152 7.40 3.10 16.46
N GLU A 153 7.16 2.24 17.44
CA GLU A 153 7.94 1.04 17.73
C GLU A 153 7.19 -0.19 17.20
N GLU A 154 7.91 -1.06 16.48
CA GLU A 154 7.39 -2.38 16.12
C GLU A 154 7.33 -3.29 17.34
N VAL A 155 6.21 -3.97 17.51
CA VAL A 155 6.00 -4.92 18.61
C VAL A 155 5.72 -6.30 18.02
N GLY A 156 6.68 -7.20 18.13
CA GLY A 156 6.53 -8.61 17.75
C GLY A 156 5.67 -9.41 18.74
N PRO A 157 5.19 -10.60 18.34
CA PRO A 157 4.42 -11.47 19.24
C PRO A 157 5.29 -12.00 20.38
N ALA A 158 4.66 -12.23 21.53
CA ALA A 158 5.27 -13.02 22.60
C ALA A 158 5.62 -14.43 22.08
N SER A 159 6.65 -15.05 22.66
CA SER A 159 7.03 -16.43 22.38
C SER A 159 5.83 -17.38 22.51
N ALA A 160 5.76 -18.38 21.65
CA ALA A 160 4.69 -19.38 21.75
C ALA A 160 4.81 -20.16 23.06
N ASP A 161 3.71 -20.26 23.80
CA ASP A 161 3.58 -21.20 24.92
C ASP A 161 3.58 -22.65 24.37
N GLN A 162 4.06 -23.61 25.15
CA GLN A 162 4.07 -25.03 24.76
C GLN A 162 2.63 -25.53 24.54
N GLY A 163 2.19 -25.60 23.27
CA GLY A 163 0.89 -26.14 22.88
C GLY A 163 0.10 -25.31 21.86
N GLU A 164 0.48 -24.05 21.61
CA GLU A 164 -0.18 -23.24 20.58
C GLU A 164 0.36 -23.50 19.17
N SER A 165 -0.52 -23.38 18.18
CA SER A 165 -0.19 -23.57 16.77
C SER A 165 0.82 -22.51 16.30
N SER A 166 2.08 -22.92 16.13
CA SER A 166 3.14 -22.10 15.55
C SER A 166 2.85 -21.68 14.10
N ALA A 167 1.88 -22.30 13.43
CA ALA A 167 1.59 -22.05 12.02
C ALA A 167 0.99 -20.66 11.77
N SER A 168 0.14 -20.14 12.66
CA SER A 168 -0.43 -18.79 12.50
C SER A 168 0.61 -17.72 12.75
N LEU A 169 1.46 -17.89 13.77
CA LEU A 169 2.59 -17.01 14.05
C LEU A 169 3.61 -17.03 12.92
N LYS A 170 3.93 -18.21 12.37
CA LYS A 170 4.81 -18.35 11.21
C LYS A 170 4.25 -17.59 10.00
N ARG A 171 2.99 -17.85 9.61
CA ARG A 171 2.34 -17.15 8.49
C ARG A 171 2.32 -15.64 8.68
N ALA A 172 2.10 -15.17 9.91
CA ALA A 172 2.15 -13.76 10.25
C ALA A 172 3.56 -13.18 10.04
N GLY A 173 4.58 -13.90 10.51
CA GLY A 173 5.99 -13.56 10.33
C GLY A 173 6.42 -13.52 8.86
N ASP A 174 5.93 -14.45 8.03
CA ASP A 174 6.30 -14.56 6.61
C ASP A 174 5.98 -13.29 5.80
N VAL A 175 4.96 -12.51 6.21
CA VAL A 175 4.58 -11.24 5.55
C VAL A 175 4.88 -10.01 6.42
N GLY A 176 5.54 -10.19 7.57
CA GLY A 176 5.93 -9.10 8.46
C GLY A 176 4.77 -8.47 9.24
N ILE A 177 3.72 -9.22 9.57
CA ILE A 177 2.63 -8.72 10.41
C ILE A 177 3.18 -8.37 11.79
N THR A 178 2.89 -7.17 12.27
CA THR A 178 3.39 -6.66 13.55
C THR A 178 2.34 -5.85 14.31
N GLY A 179 2.54 -5.69 15.61
CA GLY A 179 1.87 -4.65 16.39
C GLY A 179 2.66 -3.34 16.32
N LEU A 180 2.00 -2.23 16.63
CA LEU A 180 2.66 -0.93 16.73
C LEU A 180 2.45 -0.34 18.12
N ARG A 181 3.43 0.42 18.60
CA ARG A 181 3.36 1.18 19.86
C ARG A 181 3.87 2.59 19.64
N GLY A 182 3.20 3.58 20.22
CA GLY A 182 3.56 5.00 20.11
C GLY A 182 2.38 5.85 19.67
N THR A 183 2.66 7.11 19.34
CA THR A 183 1.65 8.09 18.97
C THR A 183 2.06 8.79 17.69
N ILE A 184 1.14 8.83 16.73
CA ILE A 184 1.27 9.58 15.47
C ILE A 184 0.24 10.70 15.43
N SER A 185 0.32 11.53 14.41
CA SER A 185 -0.60 12.64 14.17
C SER A 185 -1.50 12.36 12.96
N PRO A 186 -2.62 13.10 12.82
CA PRO A 186 -3.48 13.03 11.63
C PRO A 186 -2.74 13.15 10.29
N GLU A 187 -1.71 13.99 10.19
CA GLU A 187 -0.92 14.22 8.98
C GLU A 187 -0.03 13.04 8.58
N ASP A 188 0.16 12.06 9.45
CA ASP A 188 0.93 10.85 9.18
C ASP A 188 0.11 9.75 8.48
N TRP A 189 -1.18 9.99 8.26
CA TRP A 189 -2.08 9.07 7.57
C TRP A 189 -2.22 9.40 6.09
N ALA A 190 -2.31 8.34 5.29
CA ALA A 190 -2.86 8.39 3.95
C ALA A 190 -3.79 7.20 3.68
N TYR A 191 -4.67 7.36 2.70
CA TYR A 191 -5.73 6.42 2.38
C TYR A 191 -5.84 6.22 0.86
N THR A 192 -6.14 5.00 0.45
CA THR A 192 -6.46 4.65 -0.94
C THR A 192 -7.44 3.49 -0.96
N SER A 193 -7.96 3.15 -2.13
CA SER A 193 -8.76 1.94 -2.34
C SER A 193 -7.89 0.74 -2.72
N MET A 194 -8.39 -0.45 -2.42
CA MET A 194 -7.77 -1.70 -2.88
C MET A 194 -7.76 -1.79 -4.42
N ILE A 195 -8.77 -1.24 -5.08
CA ILE A 195 -8.92 -1.24 -6.54
C ILE A 195 -7.77 -0.47 -7.20
N GLU A 196 -7.49 0.75 -6.73
CA GLU A 196 -6.39 1.58 -7.25
C GLU A 196 -5.04 0.90 -7.05
N ALA A 197 -4.78 0.42 -5.82
CA ALA A 197 -3.54 -0.28 -5.53
C ALA A 197 -3.38 -1.54 -6.40
N ARG A 198 -4.47 -2.29 -6.63
CA ARG A 198 -4.44 -3.48 -7.49
C ARG A 198 -4.06 -3.15 -8.93
N LEU A 199 -4.59 -2.07 -9.51
CA LEU A 199 -4.26 -1.71 -10.88
C LEU A 199 -2.77 -1.40 -11.04
N VAL A 200 -2.18 -0.66 -10.09
CA VAL A 200 -0.74 -0.39 -10.05
C VAL A 200 0.05 -1.69 -9.91
N MET A 201 -0.34 -2.56 -8.96
CA MET A 201 0.37 -3.82 -8.70
C MET A 201 0.30 -4.80 -9.88
N LEU A 202 -0.86 -4.90 -10.55
CA LEU A 202 -1.01 -5.74 -11.73
C LEU A 202 -0.21 -5.20 -12.91
N ALA A 203 -0.16 -3.88 -13.11
CA ALA A 203 0.67 -3.28 -14.15
C ALA A 203 2.17 -3.60 -13.93
N ILE A 204 2.65 -3.48 -12.69
CA ILE A 204 4.01 -3.87 -12.29
C ILE A 204 4.24 -5.35 -12.58
N ALA A 205 3.34 -6.23 -12.10
CA ALA A 205 3.50 -7.67 -12.23
C ALA A 205 3.48 -8.15 -13.69
N CYS A 206 2.59 -7.60 -14.52
CA CYS A 206 2.53 -7.90 -15.96
C CYS A 206 3.82 -7.48 -16.66
N GLU A 207 4.29 -6.25 -16.44
CA GLU A 207 5.52 -5.76 -17.06
C GLU A 207 6.76 -6.58 -16.63
N GLN A 208 6.82 -6.98 -15.36
CA GLN A 208 7.90 -7.87 -14.89
C GLN A 208 7.83 -9.26 -15.53
N ARG A 209 6.62 -9.82 -15.69
CA ARG A 209 6.44 -11.11 -16.36
C ARG A 209 6.83 -11.03 -17.83
N ASP A 210 6.38 -10.00 -18.53
CA ASP A 210 6.67 -9.82 -19.96
C ASP A 210 8.17 -9.59 -20.18
N ALA A 211 8.80 -8.77 -19.34
CA ALA A 211 10.25 -8.58 -19.34
C ALA A 211 11.03 -9.88 -19.09
N TRP A 212 10.52 -10.75 -18.21
CA TRP A 212 11.10 -12.06 -17.96
C TRP A 212 11.01 -12.99 -19.17
N VAL A 213 9.85 -13.05 -19.83
CA VAL A 213 9.65 -13.85 -21.05
C VAL A 213 10.53 -13.34 -22.19
N GLU A 214 10.65 -12.02 -22.33
CA GLU A 214 11.39 -11.36 -23.40
C GLU A 214 12.90 -11.19 -23.13
N HIS A 215 13.39 -11.67 -21.98
CA HIS A 215 14.79 -11.54 -21.57
C HIS A 215 15.30 -10.10 -21.54
N ARG A 216 14.47 -9.15 -21.08
CA ARG A 216 14.81 -7.74 -20.97
C ARG A 216 14.66 -7.23 -19.53
N GLN A 217 15.19 -6.04 -19.28
CA GLN A 217 14.91 -5.33 -18.03
C GLN A 217 13.45 -4.83 -18.05
N PRO A 218 12.72 -4.93 -16.93
CA PRO A 218 11.38 -4.38 -16.83
C PRO A 218 11.43 -2.86 -16.92
N ASN A 219 10.58 -2.30 -17.76
CA ASN A 219 10.39 -0.87 -17.96
C ASN A 219 9.06 -0.45 -17.32
N ILE A 220 9.06 -0.37 -16.00
CA ILE A 220 7.86 -0.02 -15.23
C ILE A 220 7.63 1.48 -15.33
N LYS A 221 6.67 1.88 -16.17
CA LYS A 221 6.43 3.30 -16.47
C LYS A 221 5.79 4.07 -15.32
N ASN A 222 4.83 3.47 -14.62
CA ASN A 222 4.05 4.13 -13.58
C ASN A 222 3.97 3.31 -12.28
N PRO A 223 5.10 3.06 -11.59
CA PRO A 223 5.16 2.33 -10.33
C PRO A 223 4.74 3.22 -9.15
N TRP A 224 3.59 3.87 -9.20
CA TRP A 224 3.17 4.79 -8.15
C TRP A 224 1.66 4.85 -8.00
N LEU A 225 1.23 5.34 -6.84
CA LEU A 225 -0.15 5.53 -6.44
C LEU A 225 -0.28 6.89 -5.74
N ALA A 226 -1.35 7.63 -6.02
CA ALA A 226 -1.75 8.75 -5.18
C ALA A 226 -2.61 8.25 -4.01
N ALA A 227 -2.29 8.68 -2.79
CA ALA A 227 -3.07 8.40 -1.60
C ALA A 227 -3.53 9.72 -0.96
N GLU A 228 -4.78 9.75 -0.52
CA GLU A 228 -5.41 10.91 0.12
C GLU A 228 -4.96 11.00 1.58
N LYS A 229 -4.44 12.14 2.01
CA LYS A 229 -4.15 12.38 3.43
C LYS A 229 -5.47 12.59 4.19
N LEU A 230 -5.42 12.69 5.52
CA LEU A 230 -6.64 12.94 6.29
C LEU A 230 -7.26 14.32 5.96
N ASP A 231 -6.43 15.33 5.68
CA ASP A 231 -6.91 16.52 4.97
C ASP A 231 -7.19 16.13 3.52
N LYS A 232 -8.48 16.10 3.16
CA LYS A 232 -8.97 15.66 1.84
C LYS A 232 -8.41 16.47 0.67
N ASN A 233 -7.76 17.60 0.95
CA ASN A 233 -7.15 18.47 -0.05
C ASN A 233 -5.66 18.17 -0.30
N GLU A 234 -5.06 17.24 0.45
CA GLU A 234 -3.67 16.86 0.33
C GLU A 234 -3.53 15.41 -0.16
N CYS A 235 -2.65 15.21 -1.14
CA CYS A 235 -2.28 13.89 -1.63
C CYS A 235 -0.80 13.65 -1.42
N VAL A 236 -0.44 12.39 -1.19
CA VAL A 236 0.93 11.90 -1.17
C VAL A 236 1.10 10.82 -2.22
N ILE A 237 2.25 10.80 -2.87
CA ILE A 237 2.59 9.78 -3.87
C ILE A 237 3.36 8.67 -3.18
N ILE A 238 2.82 7.46 -3.28
CA ILE A 238 3.47 6.22 -2.84
C ILE A 238 4.26 5.65 -4.01
N ASP A 239 5.59 5.63 -3.89
CA ASP A 239 6.54 5.13 -4.88
C ASP A 239 6.83 3.63 -4.68
N PHE A 240 6.55 2.83 -5.70
CA PHE A 240 6.74 1.39 -5.75
C PHE A 240 7.99 0.94 -6.54
N ARG A 241 8.92 1.83 -6.89
CA ARG A 241 10.16 1.41 -7.59
C ARG A 241 11.06 0.52 -6.74
N ASP A 242 11.14 0.79 -5.45
CA ASP A 242 11.94 0.03 -4.48
C ASP A 242 11.10 -1.02 -3.72
N PHE A 243 9.87 -1.29 -4.16
CA PHE A 243 8.85 -2.04 -3.39
C PHE A 243 8.88 -3.55 -3.63
N VAL A 244 9.41 -3.99 -4.77
CA VAL A 244 9.31 -5.39 -5.17
C VAL A 244 10.40 -6.20 -4.48
N ASN A 245 10.02 -7.03 -3.52
CA ASN A 245 10.93 -8.02 -2.89
C ASN A 245 11.10 -9.29 -3.75
N PHE A 246 10.53 -9.30 -4.95
CA PHE A 246 10.68 -10.37 -5.92
C PHE A 246 11.05 -9.78 -7.29
N PHE A 247 11.96 -10.45 -7.97
CA PHE A 247 12.17 -10.25 -9.39
C PHE A 247 11.99 -11.62 -10.02
N PHE A 248 11.21 -11.73 -11.08
CA PHE A 248 11.32 -12.89 -11.96
C PHE A 248 12.76 -12.90 -12.49
N ARG A 249 13.62 -13.76 -11.93
CA ARG A 249 14.99 -13.87 -12.39
C ARG A 249 14.94 -14.34 -13.83
N PRO A 250 15.60 -13.64 -14.78
CA PRO A 250 15.74 -14.16 -16.13
C PRO A 250 16.27 -15.58 -16.03
N ARG A 251 15.62 -16.54 -16.71
CA ARG A 251 16.15 -17.90 -16.82
C ARG A 251 17.59 -17.76 -17.35
N PRO A 252 18.60 -18.46 -16.78
CA PRO A 252 19.95 -18.39 -17.30
C PRO A 252 19.91 -18.62 -18.81
N ALA A 253 20.62 -17.79 -19.58
CA ALA A 253 20.76 -18.01 -21.01
C ALA A 253 21.47 -19.36 -21.20
N GLY A 254 20.69 -20.41 -21.47
CA GLY A 254 21.16 -21.76 -21.75
C GLY A 254 20.90 -22.78 -20.65
N THR A 255 19.88 -23.61 -20.85
CA THR A 255 20.12 -25.03 -21.15
C THR A 255 19.13 -25.42 -22.24
N SER A 256 19.67 -25.57 -23.46
CA SER A 256 19.06 -26.30 -24.56
C SER A 256 18.70 -27.73 -24.17
#